data_AF-A0A067CN10-F1
#
_entry.id   AF-A0A067CN10-F1
#
_cell.length_a   1.000
_cell.length_b   1.000
_cell.length_c   1.000
_cell.angle_alpha   90.00
_cell.angle_beta   90.00
_cell.angle_gamma   90.00
#
_symmetry.space_group_name_H-M   'P 1'
#
loop_
_entity.id
_entity.type
_entity.pdbx_description
1 polymer ?
#
loop_
_entity_poly.entity_id
_entity_poly.type
_entity_poly.pdbx_seq_one_letter_code
_entity_poly.pdbx_strand_id
1 'polypeptide(L)'
;MSGHQKLCATRCPLPSAADERVHVLPCKVKHDGKAPISSYFVVEDAGDAKAARFRGIELSGTEVHLDTLGYAGLVMVDEGVPDETAEDDFNAFSSDAPPAPSSIWEIEGHFATLVDWQTKDLPSNDAIAKRLAHWNIISAAIHDD
;
A
#
# COMPACT_ATOMS: atom_id res chain seq x y z
N MET A 1 -16.10 -18.45 -3.84
CA MET A 1 -14.94 -19.16 -3.28
C MET A 1 -14.03 -18.10 -2.70
N SER A 2 -14.18 -17.80 -1.41
CA SER A 2 -13.33 -16.86 -0.70
C SER A 2 -12.23 -17.68 -0.05
N GLY A 3 -11.00 -17.60 -0.57
CA GLY A 3 -9.84 -18.16 0.12
C GLY A 3 -9.61 -17.36 1.40
N HIS A 4 -9.19 -18.03 2.48
CA HIS A 4 -8.71 -17.36 3.68
C HIS A 4 -7.28 -16.90 3.43
N GLN A 5 -7.01 -15.60 3.57
CA GLN A 5 -5.66 -15.04 3.47
C GLN A 5 -5.12 -14.86 4.88
N LYS A 6 -3.94 -15.42 5.17
CA LYS A 6 -3.26 -15.24 6.46
C LYS A 6 -2.06 -14.32 6.25
N LEU A 7 -1.94 -13.32 7.11
CA LEU A 7 -0.77 -12.45 7.16
C LEU A 7 0.26 -13.07 8.11
N CYS A 8 1.43 -13.40 7.59
CA CYS A 8 2.55 -13.85 8.42
C CYS A 8 3.38 -12.64 8.83
N ALA A 9 3.08 -12.11 10.03
CA ALA A 9 3.82 -11.00 10.62
C ALA A 9 5.10 -11.47 11.35
N THR A 10 5.85 -12.42 10.78
CA THR A 10 7.07 -12.99 11.38
C THR A 10 8.15 -11.95 11.67
N ARG A 11 8.11 -10.79 11.01
CA ARG A 11 9.03 -9.67 11.20
C ARG A 11 8.47 -8.62 12.15
N CYS A 12 8.00 -9.05 13.33
CA CYS A 12 7.63 -8.15 14.42
C CYS A 12 8.75 -8.13 15.49
N PRO A 13 9.31 -6.97 15.88
CA PRO A 13 8.87 -5.63 15.51
C PRO A 13 9.12 -5.33 14.03
N LEU A 14 8.17 -4.59 13.42
CA LEU A 14 8.28 -4.15 12.02
C LEU A 14 9.66 -3.51 11.80
N PRO A 15 10.32 -3.76 10.65
CA PRO A 15 11.52 -3.04 10.31
C PRO A 15 11.25 -1.53 10.39
N SER A 16 12.27 -0.76 10.77
CA SER A 16 12.17 0.71 10.78
C SER A 16 11.58 1.18 9.45
N ALA A 17 10.67 2.16 9.51
CA ALA A 17 10.14 2.75 8.29
C ALA A 17 11.32 3.14 7.40
N ALA A 18 11.36 2.58 6.20
CA ALA A 18 12.38 2.94 5.24
C ALA A 18 12.11 4.40 4.82
N ASP A 19 13.18 5.15 4.57
CA ASP A 19 13.11 6.47 3.92
C ASP A 19 12.69 6.35 2.43
N GLU A 20 12.22 5.18 2.02
CA GLU A 20 11.92 4.85 0.63
C GLU A 20 10.69 5.64 0.20
N ARG A 21 10.88 6.46 -0.85
CA ARG A 21 9.85 7.37 -1.34
C ARG A 21 8.80 6.58 -2.12
N VAL A 22 7.71 6.25 -1.45
CA VAL A 22 6.51 5.71 -2.11
C VAL A 22 5.84 6.84 -2.91
N HIS A 23 5.52 6.57 -4.17
CA HIS A 23 4.92 7.55 -5.08
C HIS A 23 3.56 7.06 -5.58
N VAL A 24 2.51 7.85 -5.35
CA VAL A 24 1.19 7.60 -5.94
C VAL A 24 1.05 8.50 -7.17
N LEU A 25 1.05 7.90 -8.36
CA LEU A 25 0.97 8.62 -9.63
C LEU A 25 -0.50 8.83 -10.06
N PRO A 26 -0.83 9.93 -10.75
CA PRO A 26 -2.18 10.21 -11.26
C PRO A 26 -2.45 9.45 -12.58
N CYS A 27 -1.89 8.25 -12.73
CA CYS A 27 -2.04 7.42 -13.92
C CYS A 27 -1.84 5.94 -13.60
N LYS A 28 -2.31 5.07 -14.50
CA LYS A 28 -2.12 3.63 -14.40
C LYS A 28 -0.96 3.18 -15.29
N VAL A 29 0.09 2.64 -14.69
CA VAL A 29 1.16 1.95 -15.40
C VAL A 29 0.75 0.48 -15.58
N LYS A 30 0.78 -0.04 -16.81
CA LYS A 30 0.38 -1.43 -17.10
C LYS A 30 1.45 -2.46 -16.71
N HIS A 31 2.70 -2.03 -16.68
CA HIS A 31 3.82 -2.88 -16.30
C HIS A 31 3.88 -2.98 -14.78
N ASP A 32 3.98 -4.20 -14.28
CA ASP A 32 4.25 -4.52 -12.89
C ASP A 32 5.62 -5.17 -12.81
N GLY A 33 6.47 -4.68 -11.91
CA GLY A 33 7.87 -5.08 -11.78
C GLY A 33 8.86 -3.94 -11.58
N LYS A 34 10.15 -4.28 -11.62
CA LYS A 34 11.24 -3.34 -11.34
C LYS A 34 11.31 -2.22 -12.38
N ALA A 35 11.46 -0.99 -11.92
CA ALA A 35 11.65 0.19 -12.75
C ALA A 35 12.86 1.01 -12.28
N PRO A 36 13.64 1.63 -13.19
CA PRO A 36 14.77 2.48 -12.84
C PRO A 36 14.30 3.87 -12.36
N ILE A 37 13.55 3.93 -11.26
CA ILE A 37 12.88 5.14 -10.75
C ILE A 37 13.89 6.26 -10.50
N SER A 38 14.98 5.99 -9.78
CA SER A 38 16.01 6.98 -9.42
C SER A 38 16.68 7.64 -10.64
N SER A 39 16.70 6.97 -11.79
CA SER A 39 17.35 7.46 -13.00
C SER A 39 16.44 8.34 -13.86
N TYR A 40 15.12 8.12 -13.82
CA TYR A 40 14.17 8.75 -14.74
C TYR A 40 13.12 9.62 -14.07
N PHE A 41 12.77 9.33 -12.82
CA PHE A 41 11.80 10.10 -12.05
C PHE A 41 12.53 11.00 -11.06
N VAL A 42 13.06 12.10 -11.58
CA VAL A 42 13.78 13.10 -10.80
C VAL A 42 12.76 14.01 -10.12
N VAL A 43 12.86 14.11 -8.80
CA VAL A 43 12.01 14.93 -7.95
C VAL A 43 12.77 16.18 -7.54
N GLU A 44 12.17 17.34 -7.80
CA GLU A 44 12.68 18.65 -7.45
C GLU A 44 11.84 19.26 -6.32
N ASP A 45 12.50 19.99 -5.42
CA ASP A 45 11.80 20.76 -4.39
C ASP A 45 11.31 22.08 -4.97
N ALA A 46 9.99 22.30 -4.94
CA ALA A 46 9.31 23.47 -5.48
C ALA A 46 8.55 24.20 -4.36
N GLY A 47 9.31 24.78 -3.41
CA GLY A 47 8.76 25.38 -2.21
C GLY A 47 8.18 24.33 -1.27
N ASP A 48 6.90 24.46 -0.91
CA ASP A 48 6.20 23.50 -0.04
C ASP A 48 5.72 22.24 -0.80
N ALA A 49 5.89 22.21 -2.13
CA ALA A 49 5.48 21.09 -2.99
C ALA A 49 6.70 20.42 -3.65
N LYS A 50 6.49 19.19 -4.12
CA LYS A 50 7.43 18.48 -4.99
C LYS A 50 7.05 18.69 -6.45
N ALA A 51 8.02 18.75 -7.34
CA ALA A 51 7.82 18.80 -8.78
C ALA A 51 8.53 17.62 -9.45
N ALA A 52 7.90 17.03 -10.46
CA ALA A 52 8.50 15.98 -11.27
C ALA A 52 7.86 15.95 -12.66
N ARG A 53 8.46 15.20 -13.59
CA ARG A 53 7.89 14.97 -14.92
C ARG A 53 7.79 13.48 -15.19
N PHE A 54 6.62 13.02 -15.61
CA PHE A 54 6.41 11.63 -16.03
C PHE A 54 5.80 11.60 -17.42
N ARG A 55 6.45 10.90 -18.36
CA ARG A 55 5.99 10.78 -19.77
C ARG A 55 5.74 12.14 -20.46
N GLY A 56 6.50 13.16 -20.08
CA GLY A 56 6.35 14.51 -20.62
C GLY A 56 5.27 15.37 -19.94
N ILE A 57 4.55 14.85 -18.95
CA ILE A 57 3.54 15.57 -18.18
C ILE A 57 4.14 16.10 -16.88
N GLU A 58 3.91 17.37 -16.57
CA GLU A 58 4.32 18.00 -15.31
C GLU A 58 3.42 17.57 -14.16
N LEU A 59 4.05 17.13 -13.08
CA LEU A 59 3.39 16.68 -11.86
C LEU A 59 3.74 17.61 -10.70
N SER A 60 2.76 17.86 -9.85
CA SER A 60 2.92 18.50 -8.55
C SER A 60 2.59 17.48 -7.46
N GLY A 61 3.51 17.29 -6.52
CA GLY A 61 3.45 16.29 -5.47
C GLY A 61 3.30 16.92 -4.10
N THR A 62 2.44 16.33 -3.28
CA THR A 62 2.30 16.69 -1.85
C THR A 62 2.77 15.52 -1.01
N GLU A 63 3.65 15.77 -0.04
CA GLU A 63 4.09 14.76 0.91
C GLU A 63 3.01 14.49 1.95
N VAL A 64 2.76 13.22 2.23
CA VAL A 64 1.75 12.74 3.17
C VAL A 64 2.43 11.91 4.24
N HIS A 65 2.34 12.38 5.47
CA HIS A 65 2.84 11.71 6.66
C HIS A 65 1.74 10.82 7.26
N LEU A 66 1.88 9.50 7.12
CA LEU A 66 0.86 8.54 7.52
C LEU A 66 0.68 8.46 9.03
N ASP A 67 1.77 8.58 9.77
CA ASP A 67 1.81 8.58 11.23
C ASP A 67 0.95 9.69 11.85
N THR A 68 1.02 10.90 11.27
CA THR A 68 0.18 12.04 11.70
C THR A 68 -1.31 11.81 11.50
N LEU A 69 -1.66 10.89 10.59
CA LEU A 69 -3.03 10.47 10.29
C LEU A 69 -3.41 9.19 11.06
N GLY A 70 -2.54 8.65 11.91
CA GLY A 70 -2.81 7.40 12.66
C GLY A 70 -2.70 6.13 11.83
N TYR A 71 -1.99 6.16 10.71
CA TYR A 71 -1.77 5.01 9.83
C TYR A 71 -0.30 4.57 9.80
N ALA A 72 -0.07 3.31 9.44
CA ALA A 72 1.24 2.78 9.08
C ALA A 72 1.18 2.18 7.68
N GLY A 73 2.17 2.47 6.83
CA GLY A 73 2.24 1.96 5.46
C GLY A 73 3.02 0.65 5.39
N LEU A 74 2.42 -0.43 4.92
CA LEU A 74 3.08 -1.73 4.78
C LEU A 74 3.12 -2.15 3.31
N VAL A 75 4.26 -2.71 2.89
CA VAL A 75 4.42 -3.38 1.59
C VAL A 75 4.42 -4.88 1.84
N MET A 76 3.49 -5.58 1.19
CA MET A 76 3.30 -7.02 1.35
C MET A 76 3.49 -7.72 0.02
N VAL A 77 4.07 -8.92 0.06
CA VAL A 77 4.29 -9.76 -1.12
C VAL A 77 3.56 -11.09 -0.93
N ASP A 78 2.85 -11.51 -1.97
CA ASP A 78 2.31 -12.85 -2.09
C ASP A 78 3.23 -13.68 -2.98
N GLU A 79 4.08 -14.50 -2.37
CA GLU A 79 4.94 -15.44 -3.10
C GLU A 79 4.21 -16.77 -3.41
N GLY A 80 2.91 -16.88 -3.12
CA GLY A 80 2.13 -18.10 -3.29
C GLY A 80 2.49 -19.18 -2.27
N VAL A 81 3.07 -18.80 -1.13
CA VAL A 81 3.41 -19.73 -0.05
C VAL A 81 2.10 -20.32 0.50
N PRO A 82 1.89 -21.64 0.42
CA PRO A 82 0.69 -22.28 0.94
C PRO A 82 0.70 -22.23 2.47
N ASP A 83 -0.46 -21.96 3.05
CA ASP A 83 -0.66 -22.04 4.49
C ASP A 83 -0.93 -23.49 4.92
N GLU A 84 0.13 -24.19 5.32
CA GLU A 84 0.08 -25.58 5.78
C GLU A 84 -0.78 -25.77 7.05
N THR A 85 -1.06 -24.70 7.81
CA THR A 85 -1.94 -24.79 9.00
C THR A 85 -3.43 -24.90 8.65
N ALA A 86 -3.80 -24.72 7.36
CA ALA A 86 -5.15 -25.00 6.87
C ALA A 86 -5.42 -26.49 6.63
N GLU A 87 -4.37 -27.33 6.60
CA GLU A 87 -4.52 -28.79 6.45
C GLU A 87 -4.84 -29.50 7.79
N ASP A 88 -4.55 -28.85 8.92
CA ASP A 88 -4.77 -29.36 10.28
C ASP A 88 -6.16 -29.03 10.87
N ASP A 89 -7.09 -28.52 10.05
CA ASP A 89 -8.48 -28.34 10.47
C ASP A 89 -9.15 -29.73 10.57
N PHE A 90 -9.20 -30.27 11.79
CA PHE A 90 -9.76 -31.59 12.17
C PHE A 90 -11.23 -31.83 11.75
N ASN A 91 -11.87 -30.86 11.07
CA ASN A 91 -13.20 -30.96 10.46
C ASN A 91 -13.22 -31.51 9.03
N ALA A 92 -12.09 -31.99 8.50
CA ALA A 92 -11.97 -32.61 7.17
C ALA A 92 -12.90 -33.83 6.92
N PHE A 93 -13.63 -34.33 7.93
CA PHE A 93 -14.64 -35.38 7.75
C PHE A 93 -16.02 -34.86 7.28
N SER A 94 -16.21 -33.55 7.10
CA SER A 94 -17.54 -32.95 6.86
C SER A 94 -17.70 -32.15 5.55
N SER A 95 -16.69 -32.10 4.68
CA SER A 95 -16.76 -31.34 3.42
C SER A 95 -16.21 -32.16 2.25
N ASP A 96 -17.07 -32.45 1.26
CA ASP A 96 -16.73 -33.05 -0.05
C ASP A 96 -15.93 -32.10 -0.97
N ALA A 97 -15.63 -30.88 -0.50
CA ALA A 97 -14.84 -29.90 -1.23
C ALA A 97 -13.40 -29.85 -0.70
N PRO A 98 -12.37 -29.92 -1.58
CA PRO A 98 -10.98 -29.73 -1.17
C PRO A 98 -10.83 -28.36 -0.49
N PRO A 99 -9.99 -28.26 0.57
CA PRO A 99 -9.75 -26.99 1.24
C PRO A 99 -9.27 -25.96 0.21
N ALA A 100 -9.86 -24.77 0.25
CA ALA A 100 -9.43 -23.68 -0.62
C ALA A 100 -7.97 -23.34 -0.28
N PRO A 101 -7.08 -23.15 -1.28
CA PRO A 101 -5.70 -22.81 -1.00
C PRO A 101 -5.65 -21.45 -0.30
N SER A 102 -5.14 -21.43 0.94
CA SER A 102 -4.80 -20.22 1.66
C SER A 102 -3.35 -19.84 1.31
N SER A 103 -3.12 -18.59 0.89
CA SER A 103 -1.77 -18.06 0.69
C SER A 103 -1.34 -17.22 1.89
N ILE A 104 -0.04 -17.31 2.19
CA ILE A 104 0.62 -16.50 3.21
C ILE A 104 1.22 -15.28 2.54
N TRP A 105 0.88 -14.10 3.05
CA TRP A 105 1.53 -12.84 2.67
C TRP A 105 2.66 -12.51 3.63
N GLU A 106 3.81 -12.11 3.09
CA GLU A 106 4.96 -11.66 3.85
C GLU A 106 5.09 -10.13 3.83
N ILE A 107 5.55 -9.57 4.94
CA ILE A 107 5.85 -8.12 5.04
C ILE A 107 7.25 -7.89 4.48
N GLU A 108 7.33 -7.25 3.31
CA GLU A 108 8.58 -6.88 2.64
C GLU A 108 9.11 -5.54 3.17
N GLY A 109 8.22 -4.57 3.38
CA GLY A 109 8.61 -3.20 3.69
C GLY A 109 7.60 -2.45 4.56
N HIS A 110 8.07 -1.34 5.12
CA HIS A 110 7.31 -0.41 5.94
C HIS A 110 7.72 1.01 5.55
N PHE A 111 6.74 1.90 5.38
CA PHE A 111 6.95 3.30 5.03
C PHE A 111 6.05 4.20 5.88
N ALA A 112 6.59 5.35 6.27
CA ALA A 112 5.88 6.37 7.05
C ALA A 112 5.35 7.51 6.18
N THR A 113 5.97 7.75 5.02
CA THR A 113 5.61 8.84 4.12
C THR A 113 5.35 8.34 2.71
N LEU A 114 4.45 9.02 2.00
CA LEU A 114 4.25 8.86 0.57
C LEU A 114 4.10 10.23 -0.09
N VAL A 115 4.34 10.29 -1.40
CA VAL A 115 4.09 11.50 -2.20
C VAL A 115 2.88 11.26 -3.10
N ASP A 116 1.84 12.05 -2.88
CA ASP A 116 0.63 12.08 -3.70
C ASP A 116 0.85 13.04 -4.88
N TRP A 117 0.98 12.49 -6.09
CA TRP A 117 1.22 13.26 -7.30
C TRP A 117 -0.08 13.56 -8.04
N GLN A 118 -0.22 14.81 -8.46
CA GLN A 118 -1.31 15.31 -9.29
C GLN A 118 -0.76 15.93 -10.57
N THR A 119 -1.56 15.96 -11.63
CA THR A 119 -1.20 16.73 -12.83
C THR A 119 -1.30 18.21 -12.48
N LYS A 120 -0.23 18.98 -12.73
CA LYS A 120 -0.10 20.37 -12.29
C LYS A 120 -1.30 21.26 -12.68
N ASP A 121 -1.79 21.11 -13.90
CA ASP A 121 -2.86 21.95 -14.45
C ASP A 121 -4.27 21.40 -14.19
N LEU A 122 -4.37 20.12 -13.82
CA LEU A 122 -5.65 19.43 -13.67
C LEU A 122 -5.57 18.35 -12.59
N PRO A 123 -5.77 18.69 -11.30
CA PRO A 123 -5.85 17.69 -10.25
C PRO A 123 -7.00 16.74 -10.53
N SER A 124 -6.72 15.43 -10.50
CA SER A 124 -7.67 14.40 -10.92
C SER A 124 -8.47 13.83 -9.75
N ASN A 125 -8.00 14.02 -8.52
CA ASN A 125 -8.53 13.37 -7.32
C ASN A 125 -8.43 14.31 -6.11
N ASP A 126 -9.28 14.10 -5.12
CA ASP A 126 -9.07 14.63 -3.77
C ASP A 126 -7.78 14.07 -3.17
N ALA A 127 -7.01 14.93 -2.50
CA ALA A 127 -5.75 14.57 -1.86
C ALA A 127 -5.89 13.35 -0.94
N ILE A 128 -4.92 12.43 -1.00
CA ILE A 128 -4.94 11.18 -0.22
C ILE A 128 -5.04 11.47 1.28
N ALA A 129 -4.30 12.45 1.79
CA ALA A 129 -4.34 12.83 3.20
C ALA A 129 -5.77 13.16 3.67
N LYS A 130 -6.52 13.92 2.87
CA LYS A 130 -7.93 14.28 3.16
C LYS A 130 -8.82 13.03 3.17
N ARG A 131 -8.65 12.14 2.19
CA ARG A 131 -9.42 10.90 2.09
C ARG A 131 -9.17 9.96 3.27
N LEU A 132 -7.91 9.80 3.67
CA LEU A 132 -7.53 8.99 4.83
C LEU A 132 -8.05 9.57 6.15
N ALA A 133 -7.95 10.89 6.33
CA ALA A 133 -8.49 11.57 7.50
C ALA A 133 -10.01 11.41 7.60
N HIS A 134 -10.73 11.57 6.48
CA HIS A 134 -12.18 11.36 6.44
C HIS A 134 -12.56 9.91 6.77
N TRP A 135 -11.80 8.94 6.27
CA TRP A 135 -12.07 7.53 6.57
C TRP A 135 -11.97 7.24 8.07
N ASN A 136 -10.96 7.78 8.77
CA ASN A 136 -10.84 7.60 10.22
C ASN A 136 -12.06 8.09 10.99
N ILE A 137 -12.62 9.24 10.60
CA ILE A 137 -13.83 9.79 11.25
C ILE A 137 -15.01 8.85 11.06
N ILE A 138 -15.18 8.34 9.83
CA ILE A 138 -16.30 7.47 9.48
C ILE A 138 -16.14 6.11 10.15
N SER A 139 -14.96 5.50 10.10
CA SER A 139 -14.72 4.18 10.69
C SER A 139 -14.86 4.20 12.21
N ALA A 140 -14.33 5.23 12.88
CA ALA A 140 -14.52 5.41 14.31
C ALA A 140 -16.01 5.54 14.65
N ALA A 141 -16.77 6.38 13.94
CA ALA A 141 -18.20 6.53 14.20
C ALA A 141 -19.03 5.25 13.99
N ILE A 142 -18.55 4.30 13.18
CA ILE A 142 -19.22 3.02 12.93
C ILE A 142 -18.82 1.96 13.97
N HIS A 143 -17.60 2.03 14.50
CA HIS A 143 -16.98 0.95 15.29
C HIS A 143 -16.66 1.31 16.76
N ASP A 144 -16.72 2.58 17.14
CA ASP A 144 -16.71 3.01 18.55
C ASP A 144 -18.10 2.72 19.16
N ASP A 145 -18.27 1.50 19.67
CA ASP A 145 -19.28 1.16 20.68
C ASP A 145 -18.74 1.48 22.09
#